data_AF-A0A8T6PC17-F1
#
_entry.id   AF-A0A8T6PC17-F1
#
_cell.length_a   1.000
_cell.length_b   1.000
_cell.length_c   1.000
_cell.angle_alpha   90.00
_cell.angle_beta   90.00
_cell.angle_gamma   90.00
#
_symmetry.space_group_name_H-M   'P 1'
#
loop_
_entity.id
_entity.type
_entity.pdbx_description
1 polymer ?
#
loop_
_entity_poly.entity_id
_entity_poly.type
_entity_poly.pdbx_seq_one_letter_code
_entity_poly.pdbx_strand_id
1 'polypeptide(L)'
;MNHNNTQPKTSSDDTTHRRLSGKDRLVLEVLSIVTILIGVVVLLYFFNSVRTDSKINEVLDWSAEQTEEDPNAERPSLLLAFLDSFGIIVPILILFLGGLFIRLGWWLRQRNVNAARWAQITYAWLAIASGMLAILQPVIDGVNTDSLLAAVPFVLLVIPFRLVLLWLDRALDNDVFLGEEPFAARDTRTAWSLLVPTMAVLIIVAARPLEQSFINSLTDKRFASQTVPNFVGLGNYEKLMTVRFDVVECRRDDNGECRRRDDGSIRWELIDRSLLEDGYRTAWNLNWPIITDSEHALAVSGLDAEWLKSVWTTLQFVAASVSLELLIGLFIALTVNSNFRGRGYMRAVMLVPWAIPTVISARLWELMLKD
;
A
#
# COMPACT_ATOMS: atom_id res chain seq x y z
N MET A 1 38.29 -22.13 -59.49
CA MET A 1 38.60 -23.32 -58.69
C MET A 1 37.59 -23.39 -57.55
N ASN A 2 36.75 -24.43 -57.58
CA ASN A 2 35.66 -24.67 -56.64
C ASN A 2 36.18 -24.88 -55.22
N HIS A 3 35.67 -24.12 -54.25
CA HIS A 3 35.70 -24.52 -52.85
C HIS A 3 34.29 -24.93 -52.42
N ASN A 4 34.22 -26.17 -51.94
CA ASN A 4 33.03 -26.93 -51.61
C ASN A 4 32.11 -26.23 -50.60
N ASN A 5 30.87 -26.04 -51.05
CA ASN A 5 29.69 -25.84 -50.23
C ASN A 5 29.49 -27.08 -49.34
N THR A 6 29.84 -27.01 -48.06
CA THR A 6 29.35 -27.95 -47.05
C THR A 6 28.19 -27.28 -46.35
N GLN A 7 27.00 -27.48 -46.91
CA GLN A 7 25.77 -27.18 -46.19
C GLN A 7 25.72 -28.04 -44.92
N PRO A 8 25.38 -27.48 -43.75
CA PRO A 8 24.89 -28.29 -42.65
C PRO A 8 23.61 -28.98 -43.14
N LYS A 9 23.57 -30.31 -42.99
CA LYS A 9 22.38 -31.12 -43.27
C LYS A 9 21.16 -30.43 -42.66
N THR A 10 20.24 -30.03 -43.53
CA THR A 10 18.87 -29.72 -43.18
C THR A 10 18.27 -30.94 -42.49
N SER A 11 18.24 -30.95 -41.16
CA SER A 11 17.28 -31.75 -40.40
C SER A 11 15.92 -31.05 -40.47
N SER A 12 15.42 -30.87 -41.69
CA SER A 12 14.01 -30.63 -41.90
C SER A 12 13.31 -31.97 -41.71
N ASP A 13 12.29 -31.96 -40.86
CA ASP A 13 11.22 -32.96 -40.78
C ASP A 13 11.33 -34.06 -39.70
N ASP A 14 11.49 -33.67 -38.43
CA ASP A 14 11.11 -34.53 -37.27
C ASP A 14 10.46 -33.76 -36.10
N THR A 15 9.81 -32.62 -36.38
CA THR A 15 9.01 -31.87 -35.38
C THR A 15 7.53 -32.27 -35.40
N THR A 16 7.20 -33.35 -36.11
CA THR A 16 5.85 -33.86 -36.30
C THR A 16 5.45 -34.71 -35.09
N HIS A 17 4.92 -34.04 -34.06
CA HIS A 17 4.11 -34.64 -32.98
C HIS A 17 4.66 -35.96 -32.40
N ARG A 18 5.74 -35.89 -31.62
CA ARG A 18 6.04 -36.97 -30.67
C ARG A 18 4.80 -37.15 -29.79
N ARG A 19 4.07 -38.26 -29.99
CA ARG A 19 2.86 -38.56 -29.22
C ARG A 19 3.27 -38.62 -27.76
N LEU A 20 2.66 -37.78 -26.92
CA LEU A 20 2.85 -37.88 -25.47
C LEU A 20 2.58 -39.32 -25.04
N SER A 21 3.44 -39.85 -24.17
CA SER A 21 3.13 -41.07 -23.44
C SER A 21 1.77 -40.91 -22.76
N GLY A 22 0.92 -41.93 -22.83
CA GLY A 22 -0.42 -41.88 -22.22
C GLY A 22 -0.38 -41.53 -20.73
N LYS A 23 0.71 -41.90 -20.04
CA LYS A 23 0.96 -41.56 -18.63
C LYS A 23 1.20 -40.05 -18.44
N ASP A 24 2.06 -39.44 -19.25
CA ASP A 24 2.40 -38.02 -19.12
C ASP A 24 1.23 -37.11 -19.48
N ARG A 25 0.42 -37.53 -20.46
CA ARG A 25 -0.82 -36.83 -20.80
C ARG A 25 -1.80 -36.84 -19.63
N LEU A 26 -1.98 -38.01 -19.00
CA LEU A 26 -2.87 -38.15 -17.85
C LEU A 26 -2.38 -37.30 -16.68
N VAL A 27 -1.09 -37.34 -16.36
CA VAL A 27 -0.51 -36.53 -15.27
C VAL A 27 -0.66 -35.04 -15.54
N LEU A 28 -0.42 -34.58 -16.79
CA LEU A 28 -0.61 -33.18 -17.16
C LEU A 28 -2.07 -32.74 -17.03
N GLU A 29 -3.01 -33.56 -17.49
CA GLU A 29 -4.45 -33.28 -17.36
C GLU A 29 -4.85 -33.19 -15.88
N VAL A 30 -4.43 -34.15 -15.04
CA VAL A 30 -4.68 -34.14 -13.60
C VAL A 30 -4.06 -32.91 -12.94
N LEU A 31 -2.79 -32.61 -13.22
CA LEU A 31 -2.10 -31.45 -12.64
C LEU A 31 -2.79 -30.13 -13.01
N SER A 32 -3.20 -29.99 -14.28
CA SER A 32 -3.92 -28.80 -14.75
C SER A 32 -5.26 -28.62 -14.02
N ILE A 33 -6.02 -29.72 -13.85
CA ILE A 33 -7.30 -29.72 -13.14
C ILE A 33 -7.11 -29.38 -11.67
N VAL A 34 -6.12 -29.99 -11.00
CA VAL A 34 -5.79 -29.71 -9.60
C VAL A 34 -5.40 -28.25 -9.41
N THR A 35 -4.58 -27.68 -10.30
CA THR A 35 -4.18 -26.27 -10.23
C THR A 35 -5.39 -25.33 -10.34
N ILE A 36 -6.29 -25.61 -11.29
CA ILE A 36 -7.54 -24.85 -11.46
C ILE A 36 -8.42 -24.98 -10.22
N LEU A 37 -8.55 -26.20 -9.70
CA LEU A 37 -9.37 -26.49 -8.52
C LEU A 37 -8.86 -25.76 -7.29
N ILE A 38 -7.55 -25.67 -7.09
CA ILE A 38 -6.94 -24.84 -6.03
C ILE A 38 -7.39 -23.38 -6.17
N GLY A 39 -7.30 -22.81 -7.38
CA GLY A 39 -7.74 -21.43 -7.63
C GLY A 39 -9.23 -21.22 -7.35
N VAL A 40 -10.08 -22.15 -7.78
CA VAL A 40 -11.53 -22.12 -7.52
C VAL A 40 -11.83 -22.25 -6.03
N VAL A 41 -11.16 -23.15 -5.30
CA VAL A 41 -11.33 -23.32 -3.86
C VAL A 41 -10.95 -22.07 -3.10
N VAL A 42 -9.86 -21.38 -3.47
CA VAL A 42 -9.45 -20.11 -2.86
C VAL A 42 -10.54 -19.04 -3.04
N LEU A 43 -11.13 -18.93 -4.23
CA LEU A 43 -12.21 -17.97 -4.50
C LEU A 43 -13.50 -18.31 -3.74
N LEU A 44 -13.87 -19.60 -3.70
CA LEU A 44 -15.02 -20.08 -2.95
C LEU A 44 -14.86 -19.87 -1.45
N TYR A 45 -13.65 -20.09 -0.92
CA TYR A 45 -13.33 -19.84 0.47
C TYR A 45 -13.51 -18.35 0.81
N PHE A 46 -13.02 -17.45 -0.04
CA PHE A 46 -13.22 -16.01 0.16
C PHE A 46 -14.71 -15.63 0.13
N PHE A 47 -15.47 -16.14 -0.83
CA PHE A 47 -16.91 -15.89 -0.89
C PHE A 47 -17.64 -16.41 0.36
N ASN A 48 -17.26 -17.61 0.83
CA ASN A 48 -17.79 -18.16 2.07
C ASN A 48 -17.40 -17.28 3.28
N SER A 49 -16.15 -16.82 3.34
CA SER A 49 -15.68 -15.92 4.41
C SER A 49 -16.48 -14.64 4.47
N VAL A 50 -16.79 -14.01 3.33
CA VAL A 50 -17.63 -12.81 3.25
C VAL A 50 -19.04 -13.10 3.74
N ARG A 51 -19.61 -14.26 3.37
CA ARG A 51 -20.97 -14.65 3.77
C ARG A 51 -21.08 -14.98 5.26
N THR A 52 -20.04 -15.51 5.88
CA THR A 52 -20.05 -15.90 7.29
C THR A 52 -19.57 -14.79 8.23
N ASP A 53 -19.15 -13.64 7.70
CA ASP A 53 -18.62 -12.54 8.50
C ASP A 53 -19.69 -11.95 9.42
N SER A 54 -19.37 -11.82 10.71
CA SER A 54 -20.34 -11.38 11.71
C SER A 54 -20.79 -9.94 11.47
N LYS A 55 -19.88 -9.04 11.08
CA LYS A 55 -20.20 -7.62 10.87
C LYS A 55 -21.11 -7.43 9.66
N ILE A 56 -20.86 -8.19 8.59
CA ILE A 56 -21.71 -8.14 7.39
C ILE A 56 -23.10 -8.69 7.69
N ASN A 57 -23.18 -9.83 8.39
CA ASN A 57 -24.48 -10.42 8.74
C ASN A 57 -25.26 -9.53 9.72
N GLU A 58 -24.60 -8.86 10.65
CA GLU A 58 -25.21 -7.87 11.54
C GLU A 58 -25.89 -6.73 10.77
N VAL A 59 -25.24 -6.21 9.71
CA VAL A 59 -25.86 -5.19 8.84
C VAL A 59 -27.01 -5.75 8.00
N LEU A 60 -26.88 -6.99 7.50
CA LEU A 60 -27.91 -7.62 6.66
C LEU A 60 -29.16 -8.01 7.45
N ASP A 61 -28.97 -8.47 8.68
CA ASP A 61 -30.04 -8.88 9.59
C ASP A 61 -30.58 -7.68 10.41
N TRP A 62 -30.14 -6.46 10.11
CA TRP A 62 -30.60 -5.24 10.77
C TRP A 62 -32.12 -5.08 10.62
N SER A 63 -32.84 -5.28 11.72
CA SER A 63 -34.30 -5.23 11.76
C SER A 63 -34.79 -3.87 12.30
N ALA A 64 -36.03 -3.52 11.98
CA ALA A 64 -36.66 -2.29 12.50
C ALA A 64 -36.81 -2.29 14.04
N GLU A 65 -36.74 -3.47 14.68
CA GLU A 65 -36.86 -3.66 16.13
C GLU A 65 -35.65 -3.06 16.89
N GLN A 66 -34.45 -3.06 16.28
CA GLN A 66 -33.26 -2.39 16.84
C GLN A 66 -33.38 -0.86 16.83
N THR A 67 -34.16 -0.30 15.90
CA THR A 67 -34.44 1.13 15.83
C THR A 67 -35.49 1.57 16.87
N GLU A 68 -36.30 0.64 17.40
CA GLU A 68 -37.23 0.93 18.51
C GLU A 68 -36.53 0.99 19.87
N GLU A 69 -35.42 0.26 20.06
CA GLU A 69 -34.67 0.22 21.32
C GLU A 69 -33.71 1.42 21.47
N ASP A 70 -33.15 1.94 20.37
CA ASP A 70 -32.39 3.20 20.33
C ASP A 70 -32.83 4.07 19.13
N PRO A 71 -33.57 5.17 19.36
CA PRO A 71 -34.05 6.04 18.30
C PRO A 71 -32.94 6.81 17.55
N ASN A 72 -31.69 6.78 18.03
CA ASN A 72 -30.53 7.36 17.35
C ASN A 72 -29.66 6.30 16.66
N ALA A 73 -30.04 5.02 16.68
CA ALA A 73 -29.30 3.95 16.03
C ALA A 73 -29.45 4.05 14.50
N GLU A 74 -28.46 4.66 13.86
CA GLU A 74 -28.35 4.71 12.40
C GLU A 74 -27.89 3.37 11.84
N ARG A 75 -28.44 3.00 10.69
CA ARG A 75 -28.10 1.72 10.04
C ARG A 75 -26.62 1.74 9.60
N PRO A 76 -25.79 0.80 10.08
CA PRO A 76 -24.42 0.69 9.63
C PRO A 76 -24.37 0.45 8.12
N SER A 77 -23.45 1.12 7.42
CA SER A 77 -23.34 0.92 5.98
C SER A 77 -22.69 -0.44 5.65
N LEU A 78 -23.33 -1.21 4.77
CA LEU A 78 -22.82 -2.52 4.32
C LEU A 78 -21.41 -2.41 3.71
N LEU A 79 -21.17 -1.33 2.97
CA LEU A 79 -19.86 -1.05 2.39
C LEU A 79 -18.79 -0.89 3.48
N LEU A 80 -19.10 -0.16 4.56
CA LEU A 80 -18.14 0.04 5.65
C LEU A 80 -17.91 -1.24 6.45
N ALA A 81 -18.96 -2.03 6.71
CA ALA A 81 -18.82 -3.34 7.35
C ALA A 81 -17.88 -4.26 6.53
N PHE A 82 -18.05 -4.29 5.21
CA PHE A 82 -17.15 -5.03 4.32
C PHE A 82 -15.71 -4.49 4.36
N LEU A 83 -15.53 -3.17 4.26
CA LEU A 83 -14.21 -2.53 4.27
C LEU A 83 -13.48 -2.69 5.61
N ASP A 84 -14.21 -2.73 6.72
CA ASP A 84 -13.63 -2.92 8.05
C ASP A 84 -13.21 -4.39 8.29
N SER A 85 -13.96 -5.37 7.80
CA SER A 85 -13.60 -6.79 7.90
C SER A 85 -12.50 -7.21 6.91
N PHE A 86 -12.64 -6.84 5.63
CA PHE A 86 -11.77 -7.36 4.56
C PHE A 86 -10.79 -6.33 4.00
N GLY A 87 -11.12 -5.04 4.09
CA GLY A 87 -10.37 -3.99 3.39
C GLY A 87 -10.55 -4.04 1.88
N ILE A 88 -9.63 -3.41 1.16
CA ILE A 88 -9.61 -3.35 -0.30
C ILE A 88 -8.59 -4.34 -0.85
N ILE A 89 -7.46 -4.49 -0.17
CA ILE A 89 -6.29 -5.21 -0.70
C ILE A 89 -6.50 -6.72 -0.67
N VAL A 90 -7.04 -7.26 0.42
CA VAL A 90 -7.20 -8.72 0.58
C VAL A 90 -8.12 -9.32 -0.47
N PRO A 91 -9.34 -8.77 -0.73
CA PRO A 91 -10.18 -9.23 -1.82
C PRO A 91 -9.45 -9.20 -3.16
N ILE A 92 -8.77 -8.10 -3.49
CA ILE A 92 -8.01 -7.96 -4.75
C ILE A 92 -6.92 -9.02 -4.86
N LEU A 93 -6.16 -9.25 -3.78
CA LEU A 93 -5.08 -10.23 -3.74
C LEU A 93 -5.61 -11.66 -3.92
N ILE A 94 -6.69 -12.02 -3.22
CA ILE A 94 -7.31 -13.34 -3.34
C ILE A 94 -7.87 -13.54 -4.75
N LEU A 95 -8.58 -12.56 -5.31
CA LEU A 95 -9.09 -12.61 -6.68
C LEU A 95 -7.96 -12.77 -7.69
N PHE A 96 -6.87 -12.00 -7.52
CA PHE A 96 -5.69 -12.08 -8.36
C PHE A 96 -5.00 -13.44 -8.26
N LEU A 97 -4.77 -13.94 -7.04
CA LEU A 97 -4.12 -15.22 -6.79
C LEU A 97 -4.96 -16.39 -7.33
N GLY A 98 -6.26 -16.40 -7.06
CA GLY A 98 -7.19 -17.39 -7.59
C GLY A 98 -7.23 -17.38 -9.12
N GLY A 99 -7.29 -16.19 -9.73
CA GLY A 99 -7.19 -16.01 -11.18
C GLY A 99 -5.86 -16.49 -11.77
N LEU A 100 -4.74 -16.24 -11.08
CA LEU A 100 -3.40 -16.70 -11.47
C LEU A 100 -3.35 -18.23 -11.49
N PHE A 101 -3.86 -18.91 -10.46
CA PHE A 101 -3.93 -20.38 -10.42
C PHE A 101 -4.79 -20.95 -11.55
N ILE A 102 -5.97 -20.37 -11.81
CA ILE A 102 -6.84 -20.80 -12.91
C ILE A 102 -6.12 -20.61 -14.27
N ARG A 103 -5.50 -19.45 -14.47
CA ARG A 103 -4.72 -19.14 -15.67
C ARG A 103 -3.54 -20.09 -15.86
N LEU A 104 -2.79 -20.37 -14.78
CA LEU A 104 -1.64 -21.27 -14.79
C LEU A 104 -2.05 -22.70 -15.16
N GLY A 105 -3.13 -23.21 -14.58
CA GLY A 105 -3.66 -24.53 -14.92
C GLY A 105 -4.14 -24.62 -16.38
N TRP A 106 -4.79 -23.57 -16.90
CA TRP A 106 -5.14 -23.50 -18.32
C TRP A 106 -3.90 -23.45 -19.24
N TRP A 107 -2.86 -22.71 -18.85
CA TRP A 107 -1.59 -22.65 -19.57
C TRP A 107 -0.82 -23.97 -19.57
N LEU A 108 -0.83 -24.72 -18.46
CA LEU A 108 -0.22 -26.05 -18.41
C LEU A 108 -0.80 -27.00 -19.47
N ARG A 109 -2.11 -26.90 -19.75
CA ARG A 109 -2.77 -27.70 -20.80
C ARG A 109 -2.26 -27.38 -22.21
N GLN A 110 -1.73 -26.18 -22.45
CA GLN A 110 -1.18 -25.78 -23.75
C GLN A 110 0.23 -26.30 -24.02
N ARG A 111 0.85 -27.03 -23.06
CA ARG A 111 2.20 -27.61 -23.17
C ARG A 111 3.29 -26.58 -23.51
N ASN A 112 3.18 -25.34 -23.01
CA ASN A 112 4.23 -24.33 -23.19
C ASN A 112 5.32 -24.49 -22.10
N VAL A 113 6.61 -24.46 -22.48
CA VAL A 113 7.74 -24.54 -21.53
C VAL A 113 7.68 -23.41 -20.50
N ASN A 114 7.29 -22.20 -20.91
CA ASN A 114 7.15 -21.08 -19.99
C ASN A 114 6.13 -21.37 -18.87
N ALA A 115 5.04 -22.05 -19.20
CA ALA A 115 4.00 -22.40 -18.23
C ALA A 115 4.50 -23.42 -17.22
N ALA A 116 5.26 -24.42 -17.67
CA ALA A 116 5.89 -25.41 -16.79
C ALA A 116 6.87 -24.75 -15.82
N ARG A 117 7.70 -23.82 -16.28
CA ARG A 117 8.66 -23.11 -15.43
C ARG A 117 7.98 -22.20 -14.39
N TRP A 118 6.93 -21.49 -14.78
CA TRP A 118 6.11 -20.74 -13.81
C TRP A 118 5.44 -21.67 -12.80
N ALA A 119 4.94 -22.84 -13.24
CA ALA A 119 4.40 -23.83 -12.33
C ALA A 119 5.46 -24.38 -11.36
N GLN A 120 6.70 -24.62 -11.80
CA GLN A 120 7.79 -25.03 -10.89
C GLN A 120 7.97 -24.03 -9.75
N ILE A 121 7.99 -22.73 -10.06
CA ILE A 121 8.15 -21.67 -9.05
C ILE A 121 6.95 -21.62 -8.12
N THR A 122 5.73 -21.64 -8.67
CA THR A 122 4.50 -21.60 -7.86
C THR A 122 4.41 -22.79 -6.90
N TYR A 123 4.66 -24.01 -7.38
CA TYR A 123 4.65 -25.21 -6.54
C TYR A 123 5.81 -25.25 -5.54
N ALA A 124 6.97 -24.68 -5.87
CA ALA A 124 8.06 -24.50 -4.92
C ALA A 124 7.67 -23.55 -3.78
N TRP A 125 7.05 -22.43 -4.10
CA TRP A 125 6.53 -21.49 -3.09
C TRP A 125 5.41 -22.08 -2.25
N LEU A 126 4.52 -22.88 -2.83
CA LEU A 126 3.49 -23.59 -2.07
C LEU A 126 4.09 -24.61 -1.10
N ALA A 127 5.12 -25.35 -1.50
CA ALA A 127 5.83 -26.28 -0.63
C ALA A 127 6.58 -25.57 0.51
N ILE A 128 7.22 -24.44 0.20
CA ILE A 128 7.90 -23.61 1.20
C ILE A 128 6.86 -23.03 2.17
N ALA A 129 5.76 -22.48 1.66
CA ALA A 129 4.70 -21.89 2.49
C ALA A 129 4.03 -22.92 3.39
N SER A 130 3.72 -24.13 2.88
CA SER A 130 3.15 -25.20 3.70
C SER A 130 4.14 -25.69 4.76
N GLY A 131 5.41 -25.87 4.40
CA GLY A 131 6.45 -26.23 5.38
C GLY A 131 6.66 -25.15 6.44
N MET A 132 6.65 -23.87 6.04
CA MET A 132 6.76 -22.75 6.95
C MET A 132 5.57 -22.67 7.89
N LEU A 133 4.34 -22.81 7.39
CA LEU A 133 3.13 -22.81 8.22
C LEU A 133 3.10 -23.96 9.23
N ALA A 134 3.55 -25.16 8.82
CA ALA A 134 3.67 -26.30 9.72
C ALA A 134 4.60 -26.03 10.92
N ILE A 135 5.64 -25.22 10.72
CA ILE A 135 6.60 -24.85 11.77
C ILE A 135 6.09 -23.65 12.56
N LEU A 136 5.54 -22.65 11.88
CA LEU A 136 5.18 -21.36 12.46
C LEU A 136 3.97 -21.46 13.39
N GLN A 137 2.98 -22.31 13.06
CA GLN A 137 1.76 -22.49 13.84
C GLN A 137 2.04 -22.83 15.32
N PRO A 138 2.77 -23.94 15.65
CA PRO A 138 3.13 -24.24 17.04
C PRO A 138 4.02 -23.19 17.71
N VAL A 139 4.79 -22.41 16.94
CA VAL A 139 5.65 -21.35 17.47
C VAL A 139 4.83 -20.13 17.93
N ILE A 140 3.78 -19.78 17.18
CA ILE A 140 2.90 -18.65 17.49
C ILE A 140 1.91 -19.02 18.59
N ASP A 141 1.24 -20.17 18.45
CA ASP A 141 0.13 -20.57 19.32
C ASP A 141 0.61 -21.26 20.61
N GLY A 142 1.93 -21.51 20.71
CA GLY A 142 2.55 -22.29 21.77
C GLY A 142 2.50 -23.79 21.48
N VAL A 143 3.57 -24.50 21.82
CA VAL A 143 3.72 -25.92 21.50
C VAL A 143 2.81 -26.77 22.40
N ASN A 144 1.67 -27.18 21.86
CA ASN A 144 0.69 -28.06 22.50
C ASN A 144 0.13 -29.10 21.51
N THR A 145 -0.65 -30.08 21.98
CA THR A 145 -1.23 -31.13 21.13
C THR A 145 -2.10 -30.57 20.00
N ASP A 146 -2.84 -29.50 20.26
CA ASP A 146 -3.78 -28.93 19.30
C ASP A 146 -3.06 -28.19 18.17
N SER A 147 -2.02 -27.41 18.50
CA SER A 147 -1.13 -26.74 17.56
C SER A 147 -0.37 -27.73 16.67
N LEU A 148 0.04 -28.87 17.24
CA LEU A 148 0.72 -29.94 16.51
C LEU A 148 -0.24 -30.64 15.55
N LEU A 149 -1.47 -30.90 15.98
CA LEU A 149 -2.53 -31.44 15.12
C LEU A 149 -2.90 -30.45 14.00
N ALA A 150 -2.97 -29.15 14.30
CA ALA A 150 -3.21 -28.10 13.31
C ALA A 150 -2.06 -28.01 12.26
N ALA A 151 -0.84 -28.40 12.62
CA ALA A 151 0.30 -28.44 11.71
C ALA A 151 0.27 -29.64 10.73
N VAL A 152 -0.39 -30.75 11.10
CA VAL A 152 -0.39 -32.01 10.31
C VAL A 152 -0.84 -31.83 8.85
N PRO A 153 -1.96 -31.13 8.55
CA PRO A 153 -2.38 -30.92 7.16
C PRO A 153 -1.32 -30.22 6.31
N PHE A 154 -0.60 -29.25 6.88
CA PHE A 154 0.43 -28.50 6.16
C PHE A 154 1.66 -29.36 5.85
N VAL A 155 2.07 -30.24 6.78
CA VAL A 155 3.13 -31.22 6.54
C VAL A 155 2.73 -32.20 5.42
N LEU A 156 1.49 -32.70 5.46
CA LEU A 156 0.98 -33.62 4.45
C LEU A 156 0.91 -32.98 3.06
N LEU A 157 0.68 -31.66 2.96
CA LEU A 157 0.69 -30.92 1.69
C LEU A 157 2.08 -30.76 1.06
N VAL A 158 3.17 -30.81 1.84
CA VAL A 158 4.53 -30.73 1.29
C VAL A 158 4.81 -31.90 0.32
N ILE A 159 4.30 -33.09 0.64
CA ILE A 159 4.54 -34.33 -0.12
C ILE A 159 4.02 -34.23 -1.57
N PRO A 160 2.72 -33.94 -1.83
CA PRO A 160 2.21 -33.82 -3.19
C PRO A 160 2.87 -32.68 -3.96
N PHE A 161 3.17 -31.53 -3.33
CA PHE A 161 3.89 -30.45 -4.01
C PHE A 161 5.30 -30.89 -4.44
N ARG A 162 6.01 -31.65 -3.59
CA ARG A 162 7.32 -32.18 -3.95
C ARG A 162 7.25 -33.21 -5.08
N LEU A 163 6.25 -34.08 -5.08
CA LEU A 163 6.02 -35.04 -6.16
C LEU A 163 5.74 -34.34 -7.50
N VAL A 164 4.94 -33.28 -7.48
CA VAL A 164 4.68 -32.44 -8.66
C VAL A 164 5.97 -31.81 -9.16
N LEU A 165 6.81 -31.25 -8.29
CA LEU A 165 8.09 -30.66 -8.67
C LEU A 165 9.03 -31.69 -9.33
N LEU A 166 9.15 -32.89 -8.75
CA LEU A 166 9.98 -33.96 -9.29
C LEU A 166 9.46 -34.45 -10.66
N TRP A 167 8.14 -34.52 -10.82
CA TRP A 167 7.54 -34.87 -12.10
C TRP A 167 7.77 -33.77 -13.14
N LEU A 168 7.59 -32.50 -12.75
CA LEU A 168 7.71 -31.35 -13.66
C LEU A 168 9.15 -31.17 -14.15
N ASP A 169 10.13 -31.45 -13.31
CA ASP A 169 11.55 -31.48 -13.69
C ASP A 169 11.83 -32.57 -14.74
N ARG A 170 11.38 -33.80 -14.47
CA ARG A 170 11.50 -34.92 -15.44
C ARG A 170 10.72 -34.66 -16.73
N ALA A 171 9.56 -34.00 -16.65
CA ALA A 171 8.73 -33.70 -17.81
C ALA A 171 9.35 -32.61 -18.70
N LEU A 172 10.09 -31.67 -18.10
CA LEU A 172 10.88 -30.68 -18.85
C LEU A 172 12.05 -31.32 -19.59
N ASP A 173 12.72 -32.31 -18.98
CA ASP A 173 13.83 -33.04 -19.62
C ASP A 173 13.36 -34.01 -20.73
N ASN A 174 12.13 -34.52 -20.63
CA ASN A 174 11.54 -35.46 -21.60
C ASN A 174 10.83 -34.79 -22.80
N ASP A 175 11.06 -33.49 -23.04
CA ASP A 175 10.43 -32.69 -24.10
C ASP A 175 8.88 -32.73 -24.09
N VAL A 176 8.26 -32.89 -22.91
CA VAL A 176 6.79 -32.90 -22.78
C VAL A 176 6.20 -31.51 -23.11
N PHE A 177 6.97 -30.46 -22.84
CA PHE A 177 6.63 -29.07 -23.12
C PHE A 177 7.37 -28.56 -24.35
N LEU A 178 6.68 -27.80 -25.19
CA LEU A 178 7.18 -27.26 -26.46
C LEU A 178 7.69 -25.83 -26.29
N GLY A 179 8.88 -25.54 -26.84
CA GLY A 179 9.47 -24.21 -26.92
C GLY A 179 10.94 -24.15 -26.47
N GLU A 180 11.66 -23.13 -26.92
CA GLU A 180 13.00 -22.80 -26.43
C GLU A 180 12.93 -21.60 -25.47
N GLU A 181 13.66 -21.67 -24.36
CA GLU A 181 13.78 -20.55 -23.43
C GLU A 181 15.08 -19.80 -23.71
N PRO A 182 15.03 -18.52 -24.15
CA PRO A 182 16.24 -17.71 -24.27
C PRO A 182 16.86 -17.50 -22.89
N PHE A 183 18.20 -17.53 -22.80
CA PHE A 183 18.93 -17.39 -21.53
C PHE A 183 18.51 -16.16 -20.71
N ALA A 184 18.21 -15.04 -21.37
CA ALA A 184 17.72 -13.82 -20.71
C ALA A 184 16.38 -13.98 -19.97
N ALA A 185 15.49 -14.84 -20.47
CA ALA A 185 14.20 -15.13 -19.83
C ALA A 185 14.38 -15.95 -18.55
N ARG A 186 15.39 -16.84 -18.51
CA ARG A 186 15.71 -17.66 -17.35
C ARG A 186 16.21 -16.80 -16.18
N ASP A 187 17.17 -15.92 -16.43
CA ASP A 187 17.75 -15.04 -15.41
C ASP A 187 16.69 -14.10 -14.82
N THR A 188 15.85 -13.53 -15.68
CA THR A 188 14.73 -12.65 -15.28
C THR A 188 13.75 -13.38 -14.37
N ARG A 189 13.37 -14.61 -14.71
CA ARG A 189 12.42 -15.41 -13.93
C ARG A 189 12.99 -15.79 -12.56
N THR A 190 14.27 -16.16 -12.48
CA THR A 190 14.93 -16.45 -11.20
C THR A 190 14.98 -15.21 -10.32
N ALA A 191 15.32 -14.04 -10.87
CA ALA A 191 15.31 -12.78 -10.13
C ALA A 191 13.91 -12.47 -9.54
N TRP A 192 12.86 -12.59 -10.35
CA TRP A 192 11.48 -12.40 -9.87
C TRP A 192 11.08 -13.43 -8.80
N SER A 193 11.49 -14.69 -8.94
CA SER A 193 11.15 -15.72 -7.96
C SER A 193 11.68 -15.43 -6.56
N LEU A 194 12.83 -14.75 -6.46
CA LEU A 194 13.45 -14.33 -5.20
C LEU A 194 12.84 -13.04 -4.65
N LEU A 195 12.43 -12.13 -5.53
CA LEU A 195 11.91 -10.81 -5.17
C LEU A 195 10.43 -10.83 -4.77
N VAL A 196 9.58 -11.58 -5.49
CA VAL A 196 8.12 -11.64 -5.28
C VAL A 196 7.72 -11.87 -3.81
N PRO A 197 8.32 -12.81 -3.05
CA PRO A 197 7.94 -13.05 -1.66
C PRO A 197 8.25 -11.87 -0.76
N THR A 198 9.44 -11.29 -0.90
CA THR A 198 9.83 -10.11 -0.11
C THR A 198 8.92 -8.93 -0.42
N MET A 199 8.61 -8.71 -1.69
CA MET A 199 7.72 -7.64 -2.12
C MET A 199 6.29 -7.87 -1.63
N ALA A 200 5.79 -9.11 -1.69
CA ALA A 200 4.47 -9.46 -1.19
C ALA A 200 4.34 -9.17 0.31
N VAL A 201 5.33 -9.56 1.11
CA VAL A 201 5.34 -9.25 2.56
C VAL A 201 5.37 -7.75 2.81
N LEU A 202 6.26 -7.01 2.12
CA LEU A 202 6.35 -5.56 2.26
C LEU A 202 5.04 -4.86 1.87
N ILE A 203 4.43 -5.26 0.76
CA ILE A 203 3.14 -4.72 0.31
C ILE A 203 2.07 -5.03 1.34
N ILE A 204 1.92 -6.28 1.81
CA ILE A 204 0.87 -6.64 2.77
C ILE A 204 1.01 -5.84 4.07
N VAL A 205 2.23 -5.75 4.61
CA VAL A 205 2.50 -5.05 5.87
C VAL A 205 2.32 -3.54 5.74
N ALA A 206 2.81 -2.94 4.65
CA ALA A 206 2.70 -1.49 4.45
C ALA A 206 1.30 -1.06 4.02
N ALA A 207 0.62 -1.86 3.21
CA ALA A 207 -0.62 -1.45 2.58
C ALA A 207 -1.82 -1.55 3.52
N ARG A 208 -1.81 -2.46 4.51
CA ARG A 208 -2.87 -2.56 5.55
C ARG A 208 -3.10 -1.26 6.34
N PRO A 209 -2.09 -0.65 7.00
CA PRO A 209 -2.31 0.59 7.73
C PRO A 209 -2.72 1.74 6.81
N LEU A 210 -2.16 1.81 5.60
CA LEU A 210 -2.50 2.84 4.61
C LEU A 210 -3.96 2.73 4.13
N GLU A 211 -4.41 1.51 3.84
CA GLU A 211 -5.80 1.17 3.55
C GLU A 211 -6.73 1.67 4.66
N GLN A 212 -6.39 1.40 5.92
CA GLN A 212 -7.20 1.81 7.06
C GLN A 212 -7.23 3.33 7.21
N SER A 213 -6.09 4.02 7.06
CA SER A 213 -6.07 5.49 7.02
C SER A 213 -6.95 6.04 5.90
N PHE A 214 -6.92 5.41 4.73
CA PHE A 214 -7.74 5.81 3.60
C PHE A 214 -9.24 5.58 3.85
N ILE A 215 -9.65 4.40 4.34
CA ILE A 215 -11.05 4.10 4.67
C ILE A 215 -11.54 5.06 5.76
N ASN A 216 -10.77 5.24 6.84
CA ASN A 216 -11.12 6.16 7.92
C ASN A 216 -11.32 7.59 7.40
N SER A 217 -10.51 8.04 6.42
CA SER A 217 -10.67 9.37 5.81
C SER A 217 -11.98 9.58 5.05
N LEU A 218 -12.65 8.51 4.63
CA LEU A 218 -13.94 8.55 3.93
C LEU A 218 -15.14 8.40 4.88
N THR A 219 -14.88 8.34 6.19
CA THR A 219 -15.88 8.14 7.23
C THR A 219 -15.85 9.27 8.25
N ASP A 220 -16.94 9.47 8.98
CA ASP A 220 -17.02 10.44 10.09
C ASP A 220 -16.47 9.89 11.42
N LYS A 221 -15.61 8.87 11.36
CA LYS A 221 -15.06 8.18 12.52
C LYS A 221 -14.31 9.15 13.44
N ARG A 222 -14.77 9.24 14.69
CA ARG A 222 -14.14 10.07 15.73
C ARG A 222 -13.30 9.21 16.67
N PHE A 223 -12.14 9.74 17.06
CA PHE A 223 -11.28 9.08 18.04
C PHE A 223 -12.01 8.92 19.38
N ALA A 224 -11.99 7.71 19.94
CA ALA A 224 -12.62 7.36 21.22
C ALA A 224 -14.15 7.60 21.30
N SER A 225 -14.84 7.72 20.16
CA SER A 225 -16.30 7.77 20.11
C SER A 225 -16.90 6.36 20.06
N GLN A 226 -18.08 6.20 20.66
CA GLN A 226 -18.89 4.98 20.57
C GLN A 226 -19.91 5.04 19.43
N THR A 227 -20.00 6.17 18.72
CA THR A 227 -20.89 6.33 17.57
C THR A 227 -20.45 5.40 16.44
N VAL A 228 -21.40 4.66 15.86
CA VAL A 228 -21.15 3.87 14.65
C VAL A 228 -20.72 4.82 13.53
N PRO A 229 -19.54 4.61 12.91
CA PRO A 229 -19.09 5.47 11.83
C PRO A 229 -19.96 5.29 10.59
N ASN A 230 -20.26 6.39 9.92
CA ASN A 230 -20.95 6.45 8.65
C ASN A 230 -19.99 6.76 7.51
N PHE A 231 -20.34 6.28 6.32
CA PHE A 231 -19.60 6.61 5.10
C PHE A 231 -20.03 7.98 4.59
N VAL A 232 -19.14 8.98 4.70
CA VAL A 232 -19.38 10.37 4.26
C VAL A 232 -18.73 10.69 2.91
N GLY A 233 -18.05 9.71 2.30
CA GLY A 233 -17.36 9.89 1.03
C GLY A 233 -16.27 10.95 1.12
N LEU A 234 -16.34 11.97 0.25
CA LEU A 234 -15.35 13.05 0.21
C LEU A 234 -15.68 14.23 1.13
N GLY A 235 -16.72 14.16 1.97
CA GLY A 235 -17.14 15.28 2.82
C GLY A 235 -16.05 15.80 3.77
N ASN A 236 -15.19 14.91 4.29
CA ASN A 236 -14.03 15.31 5.09
C ASN A 236 -13.02 16.15 4.29
N TYR A 237 -12.78 15.75 3.04
CA TYR A 237 -11.85 16.45 2.15
C TYR A 237 -12.41 17.79 1.72
N GLU A 238 -13.71 17.86 1.41
CA GLU A 238 -14.41 19.10 1.15
C GLU A 238 -14.25 20.06 2.34
N LYS A 239 -14.59 19.62 3.56
CA LYS A 239 -14.45 20.44 4.77
C LYS A 239 -13.03 20.96 4.99
N LEU A 240 -12.00 20.15 4.73
CA LEU A 240 -10.60 20.58 4.90
C LEU A 240 -10.15 21.55 3.79
N MET A 241 -10.51 21.27 2.53
CA MET A 241 -9.99 22.00 1.36
C MET A 241 -10.84 23.20 0.94
N THR A 242 -12.02 23.40 1.52
CA THR A 242 -12.84 24.58 1.23
C THR A 242 -12.10 25.85 1.67
N VAL A 243 -11.78 26.68 0.68
CA VAL A 243 -11.19 28.01 0.87
C VAL A 243 -12.10 29.05 0.22
N ARG A 244 -12.32 30.15 0.92
CA ARG A 244 -12.99 31.36 0.43
C ARG A 244 -12.11 32.58 0.62
N PHE A 245 -12.40 33.58 -0.19
CA PHE A 245 -11.73 34.87 -0.21
C PHE A 245 -12.78 35.95 -0.08
N ASP A 246 -12.73 36.69 1.01
CA ASP A 246 -13.70 37.74 1.32
C ASP A 246 -12.94 39.04 1.59
N VAL A 247 -13.46 40.17 1.11
CA VAL A 247 -12.88 41.48 1.43
C VAL A 247 -13.48 41.96 2.74
N VAL A 248 -12.63 42.19 3.74
CA VAL A 248 -13.03 42.69 5.06
C VAL A 248 -12.48 44.08 5.31
N GLU A 249 -13.26 44.89 6.00
CA GLU A 249 -12.88 46.25 6.40
C GLU A 249 -12.06 46.23 7.69
N CYS A 250 -11.33 47.32 7.94
CA CYS A 250 -10.70 47.54 9.24
C CYS A 250 -11.77 47.79 10.31
N ARG A 251 -11.55 47.26 11.51
CA ARG A 251 -12.41 47.56 12.66
C ARG A 251 -12.17 49.01 13.08
N ARG A 252 -13.18 49.86 12.94
CA ARG A 252 -13.11 51.27 13.34
C ARG A 252 -13.24 51.44 14.85
N ASP A 253 -12.56 52.43 15.41
CA ASP A 253 -12.75 52.89 16.78
C ASP A 253 -13.89 53.92 16.88
N ASP A 254 -14.16 54.42 18.09
CA ASP A 254 -15.23 55.41 18.33
C ASP A 254 -14.98 56.75 17.59
N ASN A 255 -13.73 56.99 17.13
CA ASN A 255 -13.33 58.17 16.37
C ASN A 255 -13.37 57.95 14.84
N GLY A 256 -13.70 56.74 14.39
CA GLY A 256 -13.77 56.37 12.97
C GLY A 256 -12.43 55.95 12.36
N GLU A 257 -11.35 55.85 13.14
CA GLU A 257 -10.03 55.41 12.70
C GLU A 257 -9.87 53.88 12.81
N CYS A 258 -9.06 53.27 11.95
CA CYS A 258 -8.79 51.84 12.01
C CYS A 258 -8.05 51.47 13.31
N ARG A 259 -8.67 50.63 14.14
CA ARG A 259 -8.12 50.18 15.42
C ARG A 259 -6.85 49.37 15.21
N ARG A 260 -5.76 49.76 15.87
CA ARG A 260 -4.48 49.03 15.82
C ARG A 260 -4.27 48.21 17.09
N ARG A 261 -3.54 47.11 16.96
CA ARG A 261 -3.04 46.27 18.05
C ARG A 261 -1.73 46.88 18.58
N ASP A 262 -1.30 46.46 19.77
CA ASP A 262 -0.08 46.95 20.44
C ASP A 262 1.21 46.74 19.61
N ASP A 263 1.18 45.83 18.63
CA ASP A 263 2.26 45.56 17.67
C ASP A 263 2.20 46.46 16.41
N GLY A 264 1.27 47.42 16.34
CA GLY A 264 1.04 48.31 15.21
C GLY A 264 0.21 47.70 14.06
N SER A 265 -0.18 46.43 14.14
CA SER A 265 -1.02 45.78 13.13
C SER A 265 -2.48 46.27 13.19
N ILE A 266 -3.14 46.40 12.04
CA ILE A 266 -4.55 46.79 11.96
C ILE A 266 -5.42 45.61 12.43
N ARG A 267 -6.40 45.89 13.29
CA ARG A 267 -7.45 44.93 13.64
C ARG A 267 -8.50 44.92 12.56
N TRP A 268 -8.60 43.80 11.87
CA TRP A 268 -9.61 43.56 10.85
C TRP A 268 -10.96 43.19 11.47
N GLU A 269 -12.04 43.56 10.81
CA GLU A 269 -13.38 43.09 11.14
C GLU A 269 -13.50 41.59 10.83
N LEU A 270 -14.46 40.93 11.47
CA LEU A 270 -14.74 39.53 11.17
C LEU A 270 -15.42 39.42 9.80
N ILE A 271 -15.30 38.25 9.16
CA ILE A 271 -16.14 37.91 8.00
C ILE A 271 -17.62 37.98 8.37
N ASP A 272 -18.49 38.07 7.35
CA ASP A 272 -19.94 38.16 7.54
C ASP A 272 -20.43 37.09 8.53
N ARG A 273 -21.34 37.49 9.41
CA ARG A 273 -21.87 36.65 10.48
C ARG A 273 -22.54 35.40 9.93
N SER A 274 -23.18 35.50 8.76
CA SER A 274 -23.75 34.36 8.04
C SER A 274 -22.70 33.26 7.78
N LEU A 275 -21.51 33.65 7.32
CA LEU A 275 -20.39 32.72 7.06
C LEU A 275 -19.80 32.14 8.34
N LEU A 276 -19.77 32.91 9.43
CA LEU A 276 -19.35 32.39 10.74
C LEU A 276 -20.33 31.34 11.27
N GLU A 277 -21.63 31.54 11.05
CA GLU A 277 -22.70 30.59 11.40
C GLU A 277 -22.61 29.33 10.53
N ASP A 278 -22.25 29.45 9.25
CA ASP A 278 -21.93 28.33 8.35
C ASP A 278 -20.62 27.59 8.72
N GLY A 279 -19.87 28.09 9.71
CA GLY A 279 -18.67 27.44 10.24
C GLY A 279 -17.34 27.91 9.63
N TYR A 280 -17.35 28.90 8.73
CA TYR A 280 -16.11 29.47 8.19
C TYR A 280 -15.35 30.22 9.27
N ARG A 281 -14.02 30.09 9.25
CA ARG A 281 -13.10 30.82 10.13
C ARG A 281 -11.99 31.43 9.29
N THR A 282 -11.52 32.61 9.69
CA THR A 282 -10.45 33.31 8.98
C THR A 282 -9.08 32.71 9.31
N ALA A 283 -8.36 32.28 8.28
CA ALA A 283 -7.01 31.78 8.40
C ALA A 283 -6.00 32.94 8.38
N TRP A 284 -6.06 33.79 7.35
CA TRP A 284 -5.16 34.92 7.19
C TRP A 284 -5.91 36.15 6.72
N ASN A 285 -5.47 37.33 7.16
CA ASN A 285 -5.91 38.60 6.62
C ASN A 285 -4.73 39.22 5.87
N LEU A 286 -4.82 39.23 4.55
CA LEU A 286 -3.76 39.72 3.67
C LEU A 286 -4.08 41.15 3.26
N ASN A 287 -3.30 42.10 3.76
CA ASN A 287 -3.33 43.47 3.30
C ASN A 287 -2.10 43.71 2.41
N TRP A 288 -2.26 43.48 1.11
CA TRP A 288 -1.19 43.67 0.14
C TRP A 288 -1.46 44.96 -0.65
N PRO A 289 -0.55 45.95 -0.65
CA PRO A 289 -0.82 47.31 -1.16
C PRO A 289 -1.04 47.40 -2.69
N ILE A 290 -0.86 46.29 -3.42
CA ILE A 290 -1.14 46.19 -4.86
C ILE A 290 -2.61 45.77 -5.12
N ILE A 291 -3.25 45.13 -4.16
CA ILE A 291 -4.57 44.48 -4.34
C ILE A 291 -5.63 45.12 -3.43
N THR A 292 -5.27 45.56 -2.23
CA THR A 292 -6.18 46.10 -1.22
C THR A 292 -5.71 47.46 -0.72
N ASP A 293 -6.67 48.38 -0.51
CA ASP A 293 -6.42 49.69 0.10
C ASP A 293 -6.06 49.58 1.58
N SER A 294 -5.61 50.67 2.21
CA SER A 294 -5.24 50.70 3.63
C SER A 294 -6.37 50.34 4.60
N GLU A 295 -7.62 50.43 4.16
CA GLU A 295 -8.82 50.14 4.97
C GLU A 295 -9.39 48.73 4.75
N HIS A 296 -8.88 48.00 3.75
CA HIS A 296 -9.41 46.69 3.37
C HIS A 296 -8.33 45.62 3.47
N ALA A 297 -8.72 44.40 3.81
CA ALA A 297 -7.88 43.23 3.71
C ALA A 297 -8.63 42.10 3.01
N LEU A 298 -7.87 41.23 2.36
CA LEU A 298 -8.37 39.98 1.83
C LEU A 298 -8.32 38.92 2.94
N ALA A 299 -9.47 38.57 3.50
CA ALA A 299 -9.61 37.48 4.43
C ALA A 299 -9.65 36.15 3.65
N VAL A 300 -8.65 35.30 3.89
CA VAL A 300 -8.66 33.91 3.42
C VAL A 300 -9.33 33.08 4.52
N SER A 301 -10.52 32.57 4.23
CA SER A 301 -11.35 31.81 5.17
C SER A 301 -11.51 30.35 4.72
N GLY A 302 -11.78 29.46 5.67
CA GLY A 302 -12.06 28.05 5.39
C GLY A 302 -12.86 27.43 6.52
N LEU A 303 -13.47 26.26 6.27
CA LEU A 303 -14.22 25.52 7.30
C LEU A 303 -13.27 24.95 8.37
N ASP A 304 -12.02 24.64 8.02
CA ASP A 304 -10.93 24.34 8.94
C ASP A 304 -9.73 25.26 8.70
N ALA A 305 -9.76 26.42 9.36
CA ALA A 305 -8.71 27.43 9.22
C ALA A 305 -7.37 27.01 9.87
N GLU A 306 -7.40 26.13 10.86
CA GLU A 306 -6.19 25.66 11.54
C GLU A 306 -5.44 24.65 10.66
N TRP A 307 -6.17 23.76 10.00
CA TRP A 307 -5.60 22.86 8.99
C TRP A 307 -4.90 23.64 7.87
N LEU A 308 -5.55 24.65 7.28
CA LEU A 308 -4.95 25.49 6.24
C LEU A 308 -3.63 26.12 6.72
N LYS A 309 -3.62 26.69 7.93
CA LYS A 309 -2.42 27.27 8.55
C LYS A 309 -1.31 26.24 8.71
N SER A 310 -1.65 25.05 9.20
CA SER A 310 -0.67 23.98 9.45
C SER A 310 -0.03 23.48 8.14
N VAL A 311 -0.83 23.32 7.07
CA VAL A 311 -0.35 22.90 5.75
C VAL A 311 0.59 23.94 5.18
N TRP A 312 0.20 25.22 5.20
CA TRP A 312 1.04 26.29 4.66
C TRP A 312 2.36 26.45 5.44
N THR A 313 2.31 26.39 6.76
CA THR A 313 3.51 26.42 7.62
C THR A 313 4.44 25.25 7.30
N THR A 314 3.87 24.05 7.13
CA THR A 314 4.64 22.86 6.77
C THR A 314 5.28 22.99 5.39
N LEU A 315 4.54 23.51 4.40
CA LEU A 315 5.07 23.75 3.06
C LEU A 315 6.22 24.76 3.07
N GLN A 316 6.07 25.87 3.78
CA GLN A 316 7.14 26.86 3.93
C GLN A 316 8.36 26.27 4.62
N PHE A 317 8.16 25.52 5.71
CA PHE A 317 9.24 24.85 6.42
C PHE A 317 9.99 23.87 5.52
N VAL A 318 9.27 22.95 4.85
CA VAL A 318 9.86 21.95 3.95
C VAL A 318 10.60 22.60 2.80
N ALA A 319 10.01 23.62 2.15
CA ALA A 319 10.64 24.30 1.02
C ALA A 319 11.95 24.99 1.45
N ALA A 320 11.95 25.68 2.59
CA ALA A 320 13.13 26.35 3.12
C ALA A 320 14.19 25.36 3.61
N SER A 321 13.82 24.36 4.40
CA SER A 321 14.74 23.40 4.99
C SER A 321 15.40 22.51 3.93
N VAL A 322 14.63 21.89 3.05
CA VAL A 322 15.15 20.99 2.01
C VAL A 322 16.07 21.74 1.04
N SER A 323 15.71 22.97 0.67
CA SER A 323 16.56 23.80 -0.20
C SER A 323 17.90 24.13 0.46
N LEU A 324 17.88 24.53 1.74
CA LEU A 324 19.08 24.87 2.48
C LEU A 324 19.96 23.62 2.72
N GLU A 325 19.34 22.51 3.13
CA GLU A 325 20.01 21.21 3.32
C GLU A 325 20.66 20.71 2.03
N LEU A 326 19.98 20.84 0.89
CA LEU A 326 20.53 20.45 -0.41
C LEU A 326 21.75 21.31 -0.78
N LEU A 327 21.67 22.63 -0.61
CA LEU A 327 22.77 23.55 -0.94
C LEU A 327 23.99 23.30 -0.04
N ILE A 328 23.78 23.23 1.28
CA ILE A 328 24.85 22.98 2.24
C ILE A 328 25.40 21.56 2.06
N GLY A 329 24.54 20.56 1.92
CA GLY A 329 24.92 19.16 1.73
C GLY A 329 25.74 18.97 0.45
N LEU A 330 25.33 19.61 -0.66
CA LEU A 330 26.07 19.57 -1.92
C LEU A 330 27.44 20.27 -1.77
N PHE A 331 27.50 21.44 -1.14
CA PHE A 331 28.75 22.14 -0.87
C PHE A 331 29.73 21.28 -0.06
N ILE A 332 29.24 20.66 1.03
CA ILE A 332 30.02 19.77 1.87
C ILE A 332 30.46 18.53 1.08
N ALA A 333 29.57 17.91 0.30
CA ALA A 333 29.87 16.73 -0.50
C ALA A 333 30.99 17.00 -1.51
N LEU A 334 30.94 18.13 -2.23
CA LEU A 334 31.98 18.53 -3.18
C LEU A 334 33.32 18.78 -2.47
N THR A 335 33.28 19.44 -1.31
CA THR A 335 34.46 19.70 -0.50
C THR A 335 35.13 18.40 -0.05
N VAL A 336 34.35 17.46 0.52
CA VAL A 336 34.84 16.15 0.99
C VAL A 336 35.29 15.24 -0.16
N ASN A 337 34.72 15.42 -1.35
CA ASN A 337 35.12 14.69 -2.54
C ASN A 337 36.49 15.13 -3.08
N SER A 338 36.92 16.36 -2.81
CA SER A 338 38.22 16.88 -3.23
C SER A 338 39.42 16.18 -2.55
N ASN A 339 40.60 16.27 -3.16
CA ASN A 339 41.82 15.61 -2.69
C ASN A 339 42.57 16.48 -1.65
N PHE A 340 42.13 16.45 -0.39
CA PHE A 340 42.83 17.09 0.73
C PHE A 340 43.22 16.08 1.83
N ARG A 341 44.27 16.42 2.59
CA ARG A 341 44.76 15.61 3.70
C ARG A 341 43.76 15.68 4.86
N GLY A 342 43.28 14.53 5.34
CA GLY A 342 42.30 14.45 6.44
C GLY A 342 40.86 14.11 6.04
N ARG A 343 40.57 13.91 4.74
CA ARG A 343 39.22 13.58 4.24
C ARG A 343 38.54 12.37 4.90
N GLY A 344 39.32 11.39 5.36
CA GLY A 344 38.80 10.21 6.06
C GLY A 344 38.19 10.54 7.42
N TYR A 345 38.87 11.38 8.21
CA TYR A 345 38.36 11.84 9.50
C TYR A 345 37.10 12.70 9.33
N MET A 346 37.08 13.59 8.34
CA MET A 346 35.92 14.43 8.05
C MET A 346 34.66 13.59 7.74
N ARG A 347 34.80 12.52 6.93
CA ARG A 347 33.69 11.57 6.66
C ARG A 347 33.22 10.84 7.92
N ALA A 348 34.13 10.48 8.82
CA ALA A 348 33.77 9.81 10.06
C ALA A 348 33.00 10.73 11.01
N VAL A 349 33.45 11.98 11.19
CA VAL A 349 32.78 12.97 12.06
C VAL A 349 31.37 13.28 11.57
N MET A 350 31.15 13.33 10.25
CA MET A 350 29.82 13.57 9.67
C MET A 350 28.78 12.49 9.98
N LEU A 351 29.20 11.29 10.36
CA LEU A 351 28.26 10.21 10.74
C LEU A 351 27.82 10.31 12.22
N VAL A 352 28.54 11.07 13.05
CA VAL A 352 28.24 11.19 14.48
C VAL A 352 26.84 11.75 14.74
N PRO A 353 26.37 12.82 14.06
CA PRO A 353 25.04 13.36 14.30
C PRO A 353 23.90 12.39 13.97
N TRP A 354 24.10 11.50 12.98
CA TRP A 354 23.08 10.50 12.61
C TRP A 354 22.88 9.44 13.72
N ALA A 355 23.90 9.20 14.54
CA ALA A 355 23.80 8.30 15.68
C ALA A 355 23.04 8.91 16.87
N ILE A 356 22.82 10.23 16.89
CA ILE A 356 22.13 10.91 17.99
C ILE A 356 20.61 10.72 17.83
N PRO A 357 19.91 10.14 18.82
CA PRO A 357 18.45 10.03 18.80
C PRO A 357 17.77 11.40 18.66
N THR A 358 16.77 11.48 17.80
CA THR A 358 16.04 12.72 17.48
C THR A 358 15.46 13.43 18.70
N VAL A 359 14.99 12.67 19.70
CA VAL A 359 14.45 13.20 20.96
C VAL A 359 15.52 13.95 21.76
N ILE A 360 16.77 13.47 21.76
CA ILE A 360 17.88 14.12 22.46
C ILE A 360 18.22 15.43 21.74
N SER A 361 18.32 15.39 20.41
CA SER A 361 18.54 16.59 19.59
C SER A 361 17.46 17.64 19.86
N ALA A 362 16.18 17.25 19.91
CA ALA A 362 15.07 18.16 20.22
C ALA A 362 15.22 18.83 21.59
N ARG A 363 15.58 18.06 22.64
CA ARG A 363 15.81 18.60 23.98
C ARG A 363 17.02 19.53 24.06
N LEU A 364 18.09 19.25 23.33
CA LEU A 364 19.25 20.15 23.27
C LEU A 364 18.88 21.51 22.67
N TRP A 365 18.11 21.52 21.57
CA TRP A 365 17.62 22.76 20.98
C TRP A 365 16.64 23.50 21.89
N GLU A 366 15.71 22.79 22.52
CA GLU A 366 14.79 23.37 23.50
C GLU A 366 15.56 24.08 24.62
N LEU A 367 16.55 23.41 25.23
CA LEU A 367 17.35 24.00 26.31
C LEU A 367 18.22 25.18 25.85
N MET A 368 18.68 25.17 24.59
CA MET A 368 19.51 26.23 24.03
C MET A 368 18.71 27.49 23.68
N LEU A 369 17.46 27.34 23.25
CA LEU A 369 16.59 28.43 22.78
C LEU A 369 15.58 28.90 23.84
N LYS A 370 15.55 28.26 25.00
CA LYS A 370 14.71 28.63 26.13
C LYS A 370 15.42 29.69 26.98
N ASP A 371 15.09 30.95 26.72
CA ASP A 371 15.37 32.06 27.63
C ASP A 371 14.38 32.08 28.82
#